data_AF-A0A935LNU9-F1
#
_entry.id   AF-A0A935LNU9-F1
#
_cell.length_a   1.000
_cell.length_b   1.000
_cell.length_c   1.000
_cell.angle_alpha   90.00
_cell.angle_beta   90.00
_cell.angle_gamma   90.00
#
_symmetry.space_group_name_H-M   'P 1'
#
loop_
_entity.id
_entity.type
_entity.pdbx_description
1 polymer ?
#
loop_
_entity_poly.entity_id
_entity_poly.type
_entity_poly.pdbx_seq_one_letter_code
_entity_poly.pdbx_strand_id
1 'polypeptide(L)'
;MAFKKGNSGNPQGRPAGTANKTTEAIRATVNQFISDNLPNIQAEYNNLESKDKLEFLNKLLAYTLPKLQAVQMDATIQPPPIDVSQLSNKQVKDLLNEIIC
;
A
#
# COMPACT_ATOMS: atom_id res chain seq x y z
N MET A 1 13.83 -26.81 29.32
CA MET A 1 12.68 -27.64 28.88
C MET A 1 11.70 -26.75 28.14
N ALA A 2 11.24 -27.14 26.94
CA ALA A 2 10.28 -26.35 26.16
C ALA A 2 8.85 -26.59 26.66
N PHE A 3 8.03 -25.55 26.76
CA PHE A 3 6.64 -25.66 27.17
C PHE A 3 5.83 -26.48 26.15
N LYS A 4 5.03 -27.44 26.64
CA LYS A 4 4.09 -28.21 25.80
C LYS A 4 2.83 -27.39 25.57
N LYS A 5 2.35 -27.30 24.32
CA LYS A 5 1.10 -26.61 23.95
C LYS A 5 -0.05 -27.16 24.81
N GLY A 6 -0.80 -26.28 25.49
CA GLY A 6 -1.90 -26.63 26.41
C GLY A 6 -1.47 -26.94 27.86
N ASN A 7 -0.17 -27.11 28.12
CA ASN A 7 0.41 -27.28 29.47
C ASN A 7 1.35 -26.11 29.77
N SER A 8 0.83 -24.89 29.66
CA SER A 8 1.48 -23.67 30.15
C SER A 8 0.59 -23.04 31.22
N GLY A 9 1.14 -22.17 32.08
CA GLY A 9 0.36 -21.40 33.05
C GLY A 9 -0.77 -20.54 32.44
N ASN A 10 -0.80 -20.42 31.10
CA ASN A 10 -1.95 -19.96 30.34
C ASN A 10 -2.34 -21.01 29.27
N PRO A 11 -3.28 -21.93 29.55
CA PRO A 11 -3.69 -23.00 28.64
C PRO A 11 -4.39 -22.51 27.37
N GLN A 12 -5.08 -21.37 27.46
CA GLN A 12 -5.79 -20.75 26.33
C GLN A 12 -4.87 -19.83 25.49
N GLY A 13 -3.63 -19.61 25.95
CA GLY A 13 -2.69 -18.71 25.29
C GLY A 13 -3.10 -17.24 25.39
N ARG A 14 -2.31 -16.36 24.77
CA ARG A 14 -2.68 -14.95 24.64
C ARG A 14 -3.93 -14.85 23.74
N PRO A 15 -4.99 -14.13 24.14
CA PRO A 15 -6.19 -14.01 23.32
C PRO A 15 -5.85 -13.44 21.94
N ALA A 16 -6.34 -14.08 20.89
CA ALA A 16 -6.14 -13.63 19.52
C ALA A 16 -6.70 -12.21 19.35
N GLY A 17 -5.95 -11.34 18.68
CA GLY A 17 -6.32 -9.93 18.50
C GLY A 17 -5.90 -8.99 19.64
N THR A 18 -5.33 -9.49 20.75
CA THR A 18 -4.78 -8.61 21.80
C THR A 18 -3.59 -7.83 21.23
N ALA A 19 -3.75 -6.52 21.02
CA ALA A 19 -2.67 -5.66 20.56
C ALA A 19 -1.50 -5.62 21.55
N ASN A 20 -0.30 -5.39 21.03
CA ASN A 20 0.89 -5.33 21.86
C ASN A 20 0.81 -4.10 22.77
N LYS A 21 0.78 -4.30 24.10
CA LYS A 21 0.62 -3.21 25.09
C LYS A 21 1.64 -2.09 24.87
N THR A 22 2.87 -2.44 24.49
CA THR A 22 3.94 -1.48 24.18
C THR A 22 3.62 -0.65 22.93
N THR A 23 3.05 -1.25 21.89
CA THR A 23 2.69 -0.56 20.65
C THR A 23 1.51 0.39 20.87
N GLU A 24 0.52 0.00 21.68
CA GLU A 24 -0.59 0.89 22.05
C GLU A 24 -0.10 2.11 22.84
N ALA A 25 0.77 1.89 23.83
CA ALA A 25 1.35 2.97 24.62
C ALA A 25 2.12 3.97 23.75
N ILE A 26 2.99 3.48 22.86
CA ILE A 26 3.74 4.35 21.93
C ILE A 26 2.80 5.16 21.04
N ARG A 27 1.76 4.52 20.49
CA ARG A 27 0.80 5.19 19.61
C ARG A 27 0.02 6.27 20.36
N ALA A 28 -0.38 6.01 21.61
CA ALA A 28 -1.02 7.00 22.47
C ALA A 28 -0.09 8.18 22.78
N THR A 29 1.17 7.92 23.14
CA THR A 29 2.15 8.99 23.41
C THR A 29 2.42 9.86 22.19
N VAL A 30 2.57 9.25 21.00
CA VAL A 30 2.79 10.00 19.75
C VAL A 30 1.56 10.86 19.42
N ASN A 31 0.36 10.31 19.55
CA ASN A 31 -0.87 11.08 19.30
C ASN A 31 -0.99 12.27 20.26
N GLN A 32 -0.73 12.05 21.56
CA GLN A 32 -0.76 13.11 22.56
C GLN A 32 0.23 14.22 22.21
N PHE A 33 1.47 13.85 21.89
CA PHE A 33 2.51 14.80 21.49
C PHE A 33 2.09 15.64 20.28
N ILE A 34 1.51 15.01 19.24
CA ILE A 34 1.02 15.73 18.06
C ILE A 34 -0.11 16.68 18.46
N SER A 35 -1.09 16.22 19.23
CA SER A 35 -2.22 17.02 19.70
C SER A 35 -1.79 18.24 20.50
N ASP A 36 -0.79 18.11 21.37
CA ASP A 36 -0.30 19.21 22.20
C ASP A 36 0.41 20.29 21.37
N ASN A 37 1.03 19.91 20.25
CA ASN A 37 1.78 20.82 19.39
C ASN A 37 0.94 21.41 18.24
N LEU A 38 -0.18 20.79 17.87
CA LEU A 38 -1.06 21.25 16.80
C LEU A 38 -1.51 22.73 16.95
N PRO A 39 -1.92 23.22 18.14
CA PRO A 39 -2.33 24.61 18.30
C PRO A 39 -1.23 25.63 17.99
N ASN A 40 0.04 25.26 18.21
CA ASN A 40 1.18 26.16 18.05
C ASN A 40 1.85 26.06 16.67
N ILE A 41 1.45 25.11 15.83
CA ILE A 41 2.15 24.79 14.58
C ILE A 41 2.26 25.99 13.63
N GLN A 42 1.26 26.87 13.61
CA GLN A 42 1.27 28.08 12.77
C GLN A 42 2.26 29.12 13.28
N ALA A 43 2.40 29.26 14.61
CA ALA A 43 3.35 30.18 15.21
C ALA A 43 4.79 29.71 14.95
N GLU A 44 5.05 28.41 15.15
CA GLU A 44 6.33 27.79 14.82
C GLU A 44 6.67 27.93 13.33
N TYR A 45 5.70 27.71 12.44
CA TYR A 45 5.88 27.91 11.01
C TYR A 45 6.29 29.35 10.67
N ASN A 46 5.71 30.35 11.33
CA ASN A 46 6.05 31.75 11.09
C ASN A 46 7.48 32.08 11.50
N ASN A 47 8.03 31.37 12.49
CA ASN A 47 9.41 31.53 12.98
C ASN A 47 10.47 30.84 12.10
N LEU A 48 10.06 29.97 11.17
CA LEU A 48 10.99 29.29 10.26
C LEU A 48 11.63 30.24 9.24
N GLU A 49 12.83 29.89 8.79
CA GLU A 49 13.48 30.54 7.67
C GLU A 49 12.75 30.26 6.35
N SER A 50 12.96 31.13 5.35
CA SER A 50 12.25 31.07 4.06
C SER A 50 12.36 29.70 3.37
N LYS A 51 13.53 29.05 3.45
CA LYS A 51 13.75 27.73 2.84
C LYS A 51 12.94 26.65 3.56
N ASP A 52 12.97 26.65 4.88
CA ASP A 52 12.30 25.65 5.72
C ASP A 52 10.78 25.76 5.62
N LYS A 53 10.26 26.99 5.48
CA LYS A 53 8.84 27.25 5.18
C LYS A 53 8.39 26.53 3.91
N LEU A 54 9.16 26.69 2.83
CA LEU A 54 8.86 26.04 1.55
C LEU A 54 8.92 24.51 1.66
N GLU A 55 9.92 23.99 2.38
CA GLU A 55 10.05 22.54 2.59
C GLU A 55 8.91 21.97 3.44
N PHE A 56 8.54 22.65 4.53
CA PHE A 56 7.41 22.27 5.37
C PHE A 56 6.11 22.22 4.57
N LEU A 57 5.83 23.26 3.77
CA LEU A 57 4.66 23.28 2.89
C LEU A 57 4.68 22.13 1.89
N ASN A 58 5.82 21.86 1.24
CA ASN A 58 5.92 20.78 0.26
C ASN A 58 5.62 19.40 0.89
N LYS A 59 6.14 19.16 2.11
CA LYS A 59 5.84 17.95 2.87
C LYS A 59 4.37 17.87 3.26
N LEU A 60 3.75 18.96 3.71
CA LEU A 60 2.34 18.99 4.09
C LEU A 60 1.43 18.73 2.88
N LEU A 61 1.68 19.40 1.76
CA LEU A 61 0.91 19.27 0.52
C LEU A 61 0.90 17.84 -0.02
N ALA A 62 1.96 17.06 0.22
CA ALA A 62 2.04 15.68 -0.18
C ALA A 62 0.98 14.77 0.47
N TYR A 63 0.41 15.19 1.60
CA TYR A 63 -0.60 14.44 2.35
C TYR A 63 -1.98 15.10 2.33
N THR A 64 -2.07 16.40 2.05
CA THR A 64 -3.37 17.12 1.99
C THR A 64 -3.96 17.15 0.60
N LEU A 65 -3.13 17.12 -0.44
CA LEU A 65 -3.59 17.10 -1.83
C LEU A 65 -3.38 15.70 -2.43
N PRO A 66 -4.33 15.20 -3.25
CA PRO A 66 -4.11 13.99 -4.00
C PRO A 66 -2.94 14.22 -4.97
N LYS A 67 -1.84 13.50 -4.77
CA LYS A 67 -0.79 13.43 -5.78
C LYS A 67 -1.36 12.69 -6.99
N LEU A 68 -1.22 13.28 -8.17
CA LEU A 68 -1.40 12.55 -9.43
C LEU A 68 -0.49 11.34 -9.38
N GLN A 69 -1.08 10.15 -9.22
CA GLN A 69 -0.32 8.93 -9.37
C GLN A 69 0.17 8.90 -10.80
N ALA A 70 1.48 8.67 -10.98
CA ALA A 70 1.99 8.35 -12.30
C ALA A 70 1.22 7.13 -12.78
N VAL A 71 0.43 7.28 -13.83
CA VAL A 71 -0.20 6.15 -14.50
C VAL A 71 0.97 5.35 -15.07
N GLN A 72 1.35 4.27 -14.38
CA GLN A 72 2.17 3.24 -14.98
C GLN A 72 1.28 2.60 -16.04
N MET A 73 1.35 3.12 -17.26
CA MET A 73 0.90 2.39 -18.43
C MET A 73 1.85 1.21 -18.57
N ASP A 74 1.51 0.10 -17.93
CA ASP A 74 2.05 -1.21 -18.31
C ASP A 74 1.51 -1.52 -19.70
N ALA A 75 2.20 -1.02 -20.72
CA ALA A 75 1.96 -1.36 -22.11
C ALA A 75 2.44 -2.78 -22.39
N THR A 76 2.01 -3.76 -21.61
CA THR A 76 1.94 -5.15 -22.10
C THR A 76 0.66 -5.25 -22.92
N ILE A 77 0.75 -4.84 -24.19
CA ILE A 77 -0.21 -5.28 -25.20
C ILE A 77 0.06 -6.78 -25.38
N GLN A 78 -0.40 -7.61 -24.45
CA GLN A 78 -0.62 -9.00 -24.78
C GLN A 78 -1.77 -8.97 -25.78
N PRO A 79 -1.56 -9.34 -27.07
CA PRO A 79 -2.69 -9.55 -27.94
C PRO A 79 -3.64 -10.53 -27.23
N PRO A 80 -4.96 -10.30 -27.30
CA PRO A 80 -5.91 -11.19 -26.65
C PRO A 80 -5.59 -12.63 -27.07
N PRO A 81 -5.67 -13.61 -26.14
CA PRO A 81 -5.47 -15.01 -26.48
C PRO A 81 -6.32 -15.36 -27.70
N ILE A 82 -5.69 -15.87 -28.75
CA ILE A 82 -6.40 -16.26 -29.96
C ILE A 82 -7.25 -17.47 -29.60
N ASP A 83 -8.57 -17.27 -29.49
CA ASP A 83 -9.51 -18.35 -29.27
C ASP A 83 -9.79 -19.09 -30.58
N VAL A 84 -9.05 -20.17 -30.79
CA VAL A 84 -9.15 -21.03 -31.97
C VAL A 84 -10.50 -21.77 -32.08
N SER A 85 -11.33 -21.77 -31.03
CA SER A 85 -12.64 -22.44 -31.04
C SER A 85 -13.68 -21.70 -31.88
N GLN A 86 -13.47 -20.41 -32.16
CA GLN A 86 -14.39 -19.56 -32.92
C GLN A 86 -14.09 -19.51 -34.43
N LEU A 87 -13.12 -20.29 -34.91
CA LEU A 87 -12.75 -20.28 -36.32
C LEU A 87 -13.71 -21.16 -37.15
N SER A 88 -14.11 -20.66 -38.32
CA SER A 88 -14.88 -21.45 -39.28
C SER A 88 -14.02 -22.52 -39.97
N ASN A 89 -14.67 -23.58 -40.44
CA ASN A 89 -13.99 -24.66 -41.19
C ASN A 89 -13.20 -24.15 -42.41
N LYS A 90 -13.63 -23.03 -43.03
CA LYS A 90 -12.89 -22.40 -44.12
C LYS A 90 -11.58 -21.78 -43.62
N GLN A 91 -11.64 -21.01 -42.54
CA GLN A 91 -10.47 -20.36 -41.95
C GLN A 91 -9.45 -21.38 -41.43
N VAL A 92 -9.91 -22.50 -40.86
CA VAL A 92 -9.03 -23.59 -40.43
C VAL A 92 -8.31 -24.24 -41.61
N LYS A 93 -9.00 -24.45 -42.73
CA LYS A 93 -8.38 -25.01 -43.96
C LYS A 93 -7.36 -24.07 -44.57
N ASP A 94 -7.66 -22.78 -44.60
CA ASP A 94 -6.75 -21.75 -45.11
C ASP A 94 -5.43 -21.73 -44.29
N LEU A 95 -5.51 -21.84 -42.95
CA LEU A 95 -4.34 -21.96 -42.07
C LEU A 95 -3.53 -23.24 -42.27
N LEU A 96 -4.18 -24.39 -42.47
CA LEU A 96 -3.48 -25.66 -42.71
C LEU A 96 -2.68 -25.65 -44.02
N ASN A 97 -3.20 -24.98 -45.06
CA ASN A 97 -2.51 -24.86 -46.34
C ASN A 97 -1.24 -23.99 -46.24
N GLU A 98 -1.21 -23.00 -45.34
CA GLU A 98 0.00 -22.17 -45.09
C GLU A 98 1.10 -22.95 -44.36
N ILE A 99 0.74 -23.96 -43.56
CA ILE A 99 1.69 -24.78 -42.77
C ILE A 99 2.23 -25.98 -43.58
N ILE A 100 1.43 -26.52 -44.50
CA ILE A 100 1.74 -27.75 -45.26
C ILE A 100 2.44 -27.46 -46.61
N CYS A 101 2.86 -26.22 -46.87
CA CYS A 101 3.76 -25.92 -48.00
C CYS A 101 5.14 -26.56 -47.82
#